data_AF-A0A4Y2D8Y2-F1
#
_entry.id   AF-A0A4Y2D8Y2-F1
#
_cell.length_a   1.000
_cell.length_b   1.000
_cell.length_c   1.000
_cell.angle_alpha   90.00
_cell.angle_beta   90.00
_cell.angle_gamma   90.00
#
_symmetry.space_group_name_H-M   'P 1'
#
loop_
_entity.id
_entity.type
_entity.pdbx_description
1 polymer ?
#
loop_
_entity_poly.entity_id
_entity_poly.type
_entity_poly.pdbx_seq_one_letter_code
_entity_poly.pdbx_strand_id
1 'polypeptide(L)' 'TENNPPTLNYNVSPFISKWVDYSNKYGFAFQLSDQSFGVMFNDSSRMSMSANRT' A
#
# COMPACT_ATOMS: atom_id res chain seq x y z
N THR A 1 -4.96 40.06 7.57
CA THR A 1 -4.77 39.16 6.42
C THR A 1 -3.96 37.98 6.91
N GLU A 2 -4.66 36.93 7.30
CA GLU A 2 -4.08 35.78 8.00
C GLU A 2 -3.29 34.91 7.01
N ASN A 3 -1.96 34.92 7.15
CA ASN A 3 -1.08 34.09 6.35
C ASN A 3 -1.21 32.64 6.83
N ASN A 4 -2.10 31.88 6.20
CA ASN A 4 -2.13 30.44 6.39
C ASN A 4 -0.73 29.87 6.03
N PRO A 5 -0.07 29.09 6.90
CA PRO A 5 1.19 28.46 6.53
C PRO A 5 0.98 27.60 5.26
N PRO A 6 2.00 27.51 4.38
CA PRO A 6 1.90 26.66 3.19
C PRO A 6 1.55 25.25 3.65
N THR A 7 0.54 24.65 3.03
CA THR A 7 0.16 23.26 3.30
C THR A 7 1.40 22.40 3.10
N LEU A 8 1.97 21.91 4.20
CA LEU A 8 3.05 20.95 4.14
C LEU A 8 2.49 19.71 3.47
N ASN A 9 2.85 19.49 2.20
CA ASN A 9 2.62 18.22 1.53
C ASN A 9 3.50 17.17 2.23
N TYR A 10 3.05 16.71 3.39
CA TYR A 10 3.55 15.49 3.98
C TYR A 10 3.18 14.40 2.99
N ASN A 11 4.12 14.04 2.12
CA ASN A 11 3.97 12.87 1.28
C ASN A 11 4.02 11.67 2.23
N VAL A 12 2.86 11.34 2.80
CA VAL A 12 2.73 10.30 3.83
C VAL A 12 3.14 9.00 3.17
N SER A 13 4.20 8.37 3.69
CA SER A 13 4.58 7.03 3.27
C SER A 13 3.36 6.10 3.44
N PRO A 14 2.97 5.36 2.39
CA PRO A 14 1.79 4.53 2.46
C PRO A 14 1.95 3.44 3.53
N PHE A 15 0.87 3.17 4.26
CA PHE A 15 0.83 2.14 5.30
C PHE A 15 -0.13 1.01 4.91
N ILE A 16 0.02 -0.17 5.50
CA ILE A 16 -0.88 -1.30 5.23
C ILE A 16 -2.24 -0.99 5.87
N SER A 17 -3.29 -0.88 5.04
CA SER A 17 -4.65 -0.56 5.48
C SER A 17 -5.54 -1.79 5.59
N LYS A 18 -5.29 -2.83 4.79
CA LYS A 18 -6.01 -4.10 4.79
C LYS A 18 -5.06 -5.25 4.46
N TRP A 19 -5.35 -6.45 4.95
CA TRP A 19 -4.56 -7.65 4.67
C TRP A 19 -5.42 -8.92 4.66
N VAL A 20 -4.92 -9.94 3.95
CA VAL A 20 -5.44 -11.31 3.95
C VAL A 20 -4.25 -12.23 4.16
N ASP A 21 -4.28 -13.02 5.24
CA ASP A 21 -3.33 -14.10 5.46
C ASP A 21 -3.89 -15.40 4.87
N TYR A 22 -3.29 -15.84 3.77
CA TYR A 22 -3.56 -17.13 3.15
C TYR A 22 -2.27 -17.95 3.00
N SER A 23 -1.36 -17.79 3.96
CA SER A 23 -0.02 -18.40 3.98
C SER A 23 -0.04 -19.93 4.02
N ASN A 24 -1.14 -20.54 4.46
CA ASN A 24 -1.26 -21.99 4.46
C ASN A 24 -1.29 -22.62 3.05
N LYS A 25 -1.57 -21.82 2.00
CA LYS A 25 -1.66 -22.32 0.62
C LYS A 25 -0.90 -21.47 -0.40
N TYR A 26 -1.01 -20.15 -0.33
CA TYR A 26 -0.49 -19.26 -1.37
C TYR A 26 0.47 -18.19 -0.85
N GLY A 27 0.13 -17.51 0.23
CA GLY A 27 0.93 -16.39 0.75
C GLY A 27 0.12 -15.31 1.46
N PHE A 28 0.74 -14.15 1.61
CA PHE A 28 0.20 -12.99 2.32
C PHE A 28 -0.10 -11.84 1.35
N ALA A 29 -1.35 -11.37 1.34
CA ALA A 29 -1.77 -10.24 0.48
C ALA A 29 -2.08 -9.01 1.33
N PHE A 30 -1.75 -7.82 0.81
CA PHE A 30 -1.96 -6.56 1.50
C PHE A 30 -2.39 -5.44 0.55
N GLN A 31 -3.15 -4.48 1.08
CA GLN A 31 -3.50 -3.23 0.42
C GLN A 31 -2.91 -2.07 1.22
N LEU A 32 -2.26 -1.14 0.55
CA LEU A 32 -1.75 0.10 1.14
C LEU A 32 -2.81 1.20 1.18
N SER A 33 -2.59 2.22 2.00
CA SER A 33 -3.48 3.37 2.18
C SER A 33 -3.66 4.21 0.91
N ASP A 34 -2.72 4.13 -0.02
CA ASP A 34 -2.77 4.80 -1.33
C ASP A 34 -3.52 3.98 -2.41
N GLN A 35 -4.16 2.86 -2.02
CA GLN A 35 -4.90 1.93 -2.88
C GLN A 35 -4.03 1.03 -3.77
N SER A 36 -2.70 1.10 -3.67
CA SER A 36 -1.83 0.06 -4.23
C SER A 36 -1.95 -1.24 -3.43
N PHE A 37 -1.61 -2.37 -4.04
CA PHE A 37 -1.67 -3.67 -3.38
C PHE A 37 -0.51 -4.57 -3.77
N GLY A 38 -0.27 -5.61 -2.97
CA GLY A 38 0.76 -6.60 -3.26
C GLY A 38 0.49 -7.96 -2.63
N VAL A 39 1.25 -8.95 -3.09
CA VAL A 39 1.21 -10.34 -2.61
C VAL A 39 2.64 -10.82 -2.40
N MET A 40 2.89 -11.43 -1.24
CA MET A 40 4.11 -12.18 -0.93
C MET A 40 3.77 -13.66 -0.97
N PHE A 41 4.32 -14.38 -1.94
CA PHE A 41 4.07 -15.80 -2.10
C PHE A 41 4.96 -16.65 -1.19
N ASN A 42 4.52 -17.87 -0.90
CA ASN A 42 5.27 -18.82 -0.07
C ASN A 42 6.63 -19.21 -0.66
N ASP A 43 6.80 -19.09 -1.97
CA ASP A 43 8.07 -19.32 -2.68
C ASP A 43 9.01 -18.10 -2.67
N SER A 44 8.69 -17.08 -1.86
CA SER A 44 9.40 -15.80 -1.75
C SER A 44 9.29 -14.86 -2.97
N SER A 45 8.56 -15.25 -4.02
CA SER A 45 8.23 -14.32 -5.11
C SER A 45 7.23 -13.25 -4.64
N ARG A 46 7.20 -12.11 -5.32
CA ARG A 46 6.39 -10.94 -4.93
C ARG A 46 5.72 -10.33 -6.15
N MET A 47 4.47 -9.89 -5.98
CA MET A 47 3.76 -9.08 -6.96
C MET A 47 3.26 -7.80 -6.32
N SER A 48 3.23 -6.71 -7.08
CA SER A 48 2.69 -5.41 -6.67
C SER A 48 1.99 -4.72 -7.82
N MET A 49 0.92 -3.99 -7.53
CA MET A 49 0.19 -3.17 -8.51
C MET A 49 -0.01 -1.77 -7.96
N SER A 50 0.35 -0.76 -8.78
CA SER A 50 0.10 0.64 -8.47
C SER A 50 -1.39 0.95 -8.46
N ALA A 51 -1.80 1.93 -7.67
CA ALA A 51 -3.16 2.46 -7.69
C ALA A 51 -3.51 3.09 -9.05
N ASN A 52 -2.51 3.56 -9.79
CA ASN A 52 -2.72 4.19 -11.09
C ASN A 52 -2.88 3.11 -12.17
N ARG A 53 -4.10 2.96 -12.70
CA ARG A 53 -4.50 1.95 -13.69
C ARG A 53 -4.57 2.50 -15.13
N THR A 54 -3.86 3.58 -15.45
CA THR A 54 -3.80 4.13 -16.82
C THR A 54 -2.67 3.56 -17.64
#